data_AF-A0A0F9JHI1-F1
#
_entry.id   AF-A0A0F9JHI1-F1
#
_cell.length_a   1.000
_cell.length_b   1.000
_cell.length_c   1.000
_cell.angle_alpha   90.00
_cell.angle_beta   90.00
_cell.angle_gamma   90.00
#
_symmetry.space_group_name_H-M   'P 1'
#
loop_
_entity.id
_entity.type
_entity.pdbx_description
1 polymer ?
#
loop_
_entity_poly.entity_id
_entity_poly.type
_entity_poly.pdbx_seq_one_letter_code
_entity_poly.pdbx_strand_id
1 'polypeptide(L)'
;QGSSDWRPFVLGFSSDLKENPSKLVINVVLPGKGTVWLSALRLRQHDPGEDTLRAEGPSAWWSDRTGGLIGGLGGTIFGCLAALVGVLGGLGKARRLVTSLLAACCLFGVAGLAVGVAALASGQPYGVYYPLLLGGGVLSVICGVLIPVLLRRYAELELRKIQAMDAG
;
A
#
# COMPACT_ATOMS: atom_id res chain seq x y z
N GLN A 1 5.62 23.46 -27.66
CA GLN A 1 5.08 22.14 -27.30
C GLN A 1 6.02 21.10 -27.89
N GLY A 2 6.49 20.13 -27.11
CA GLY A 2 7.36 19.07 -27.63
C GLY A 2 6.56 18.22 -28.62
N SER A 3 7.16 17.85 -29.76
CA SER A 3 6.49 17.09 -30.83
C SER A 3 6.40 15.59 -30.54
N SER A 4 6.84 15.15 -29.36
CA SER A 4 6.83 13.75 -28.93
C SER A 4 6.14 13.65 -27.58
N ASP A 5 5.32 12.61 -27.43
CA ASP A 5 4.80 12.21 -26.13
C ASP A 5 5.93 11.73 -25.20
N TRP A 6 5.62 11.67 -23.91
CA TRP A 6 6.49 11.08 -22.89
C TRP A 6 6.77 9.63 -23.24
N ARG A 7 8.06 9.29 -23.38
CA ARG A 7 8.51 7.92 -23.60
C ARG A 7 9.53 7.51 -22.53
N PRO A 8 9.42 6.29 -22.00
CA PRO A 8 10.46 5.76 -21.13
C PRO A 8 11.75 5.58 -21.93
N PHE A 9 12.88 5.81 -21.27
CA PHE A 9 14.20 5.45 -21.80
C PHE A 9 15.00 4.85 -20.67
N VAL A 10 15.86 3.89 -21.01
CA VAL A 10 16.78 3.26 -20.06
C VAL A 10 18.17 3.31 -20.64
N LEU A 11 19.12 3.76 -19.82
CA LEU A 11 20.52 3.85 -20.17
C LEU A 11 21.24 2.80 -19.32
N GLY A 12 21.42 1.62 -19.91
CA GLY A 12 22.20 0.55 -19.29
C GLY A 12 23.67 0.94 -19.25
N PHE A 13 24.30 0.77 -18.10
CA PHE A 13 25.74 0.86 -17.94
C PHE A 13 26.20 -0.20 -16.95
N SER A 14 27.37 -0.79 -17.18
CA SER A 14 28.07 -1.61 -16.20
C SER A 14 29.13 -0.77 -15.52
N SER A 15 29.29 -0.90 -14.22
CA SER A 15 30.45 -0.36 -13.52
C SER A 15 31.34 -1.52 -13.08
N ASP A 16 32.55 -1.58 -13.60
CA ASP A 16 33.59 -2.49 -13.10
C ASP A 16 34.30 -1.91 -11.85
N LEU A 17 33.72 -0.86 -11.26
CA LEU A 17 34.26 -0.14 -10.13
C LEU A 17 34.07 -0.97 -8.86
N LYS A 18 35.17 -1.25 -8.15
CA LYS A 18 35.15 -1.88 -6.82
C LYS A 18 34.55 -0.96 -5.73
N GLU A 19 34.43 0.33 -6.00
CA GLU A 19 33.95 1.34 -5.07
C GLU A 19 32.56 1.86 -5.48
N ASN A 20 31.75 2.22 -4.49
CA ASN A 20 30.42 2.76 -4.73
C ASN A 20 30.51 4.12 -5.44
N PRO A 21 29.87 4.30 -6.61
CA PRO A 21 29.95 5.55 -7.35
C PRO A 21 29.24 6.67 -6.58
N SER A 22 29.93 7.80 -6.41
CA SER A 22 29.42 8.99 -5.71
C SER A 22 28.80 10.04 -6.66
N LYS A 23 29.01 9.89 -7.97
CA LYS A 23 28.54 10.84 -8.99
C LYS A 23 28.19 10.13 -10.29
N LEU A 24 27.01 10.45 -10.83
CA LEU A 24 26.59 10.04 -12.16
C LEU A 24 26.55 11.26 -13.09
N VAL A 25 27.24 11.19 -14.23
CA VAL A 25 27.23 12.24 -15.25
C VAL A 25 26.58 11.70 -16.51
N ILE A 26 25.53 12.38 -16.96
CA ILE A 26 24.78 12.00 -18.17
C ILE A 26 25.01 13.09 -19.21
N ASN A 27 25.62 12.72 -20.32
CA ASN A 27 25.83 13.62 -21.45
C ASN A 27 24.69 13.45 -22.45
N VAL A 28 23.97 14.54 -22.71
CA VAL A 28 22.84 14.55 -23.65
C VAL A 28 23.28 15.26 -24.92
N VAL A 29 23.16 14.57 -26.06
CA VAL A 29 23.43 15.15 -27.38
C VAL A 29 22.12 15.59 -28.01
N LEU A 30 21.96 16.89 -28.23
CA LEU A 30 20.79 17.50 -28.85
C LEU A 30 21.19 18.05 -30.23
N PRO A 31 20.87 17.34 -31.33
CA PRO A 31 21.36 17.69 -32.67
C PRO A 31 20.70 18.94 -33.28
N GLY A 32 19.65 19.46 -32.66
CA GLY A 32 18.91 20.62 -33.17
C GLY A 32 18.34 21.49 -32.05
N LYS A 33 17.76 22.63 -32.43
CA LYS A 33 17.11 23.55 -31.49
C LYS A 33 15.82 22.93 -30.94
N GLY A 34 15.62 22.98 -29.63
CA GLY A 34 14.43 22.47 -28.97
C GLY A 34 14.55 22.45 -27.45
N THR A 35 13.48 22.03 -26.78
CA THR A 35 13.45 21.85 -25.32
C THR A 35 13.14 20.38 -25.03
N VAL A 36 14.01 19.74 -24.25
CA VAL A 36 13.79 18.37 -23.75
C VAL A 36 13.45 18.46 -22.28
N TRP A 37 12.30 17.89 -21.93
CA TRP A 37 11.89 17.73 -20.54
C TRP A 37 12.30 16.34 -20.07
N LEU A 38 13.01 16.30 -18.95
CA LEU A 38 13.37 15.06 -18.27
C LEU A 38 12.54 14.98 -16.99
N SER A 39 11.96 13.81 -16.75
CA SER A 39 11.38 13.50 -15.45
C SER A 39 12.49 13.13 -14.46
N ALA A 40 12.11 12.88 -13.19
CA ALA A 40 13.05 12.46 -12.16
C ALA A 40 13.77 11.16 -12.57
N LEU A 41 15.09 11.24 -12.73
CA LEU A 41 15.94 10.11 -13.04
C LEU A 41 16.13 9.24 -11.79
N ARG A 42 16.09 7.92 -11.96
CA ARG A 42 16.36 6.94 -10.90
C ARG A 42 17.43 5.97 -11.34
N LEU A 43 18.34 5.66 -10.43
CA LEU A 43 19.30 4.57 -10.62
C LEU A 43 18.66 3.26 -10.15
N ARG A 44 18.66 2.23 -11.00
CA ARG A 44 18.19 0.88 -10.67
C ARG A 44 19.25 -0.14 -11.02
N GLN A 45 19.54 -1.04 -10.09
CA GLN A 45 20.34 -2.24 -10.34
C GLN A 45 19.44 -3.28 -10.99
N HIS A 46 19.91 -3.89 -12.08
CA HIS A 46 19.18 -4.94 -12.81
C HIS A 46 19.95 -6.25 -12.74
N ASP A 47 19.23 -7.35 -12.66
CA ASP A 47 19.82 -8.69 -12.67
C ASP A 47 20.09 -9.18 -14.12
N PRO A 48 21.06 -10.08 -14.33
CA PRO A 48 21.33 -10.65 -15.65
C PRO A 48 20.08 -11.31 -16.25
N GLY A 49 19.63 -10.84 -17.42
CA GLY A 49 18.46 -11.37 -18.13
C GLY A 49 17.14 -10.63 -17.83
N GLU A 50 17.16 -9.58 -17.00
CA GLU A 50 16.01 -8.72 -16.76
C GLU A 50 15.72 -7.80 -17.97
N ASP A 51 14.45 -7.67 -18.33
CA ASP A 51 14.01 -6.76 -19.39
C ASP A 51 14.08 -5.32 -18.88
N THR A 52 15.21 -4.64 -19.16
CA THR A 52 15.49 -3.27 -18.68
C THR A 52 14.46 -2.23 -19.10
N LEU A 53 13.61 -2.49 -20.10
CA LEU A 53 12.53 -1.57 -20.50
C LEU A 53 11.24 -1.81 -19.69
N ARG A 54 11.10 -2.98 -19.06
CA ARG A 54 10.12 -3.19 -18.02
C ARG A 54 10.67 -2.61 -16.73
N ALA A 55 9.91 -1.73 -16.10
CA ALA A 55 10.30 -1.12 -14.83
C ALA A 55 10.41 -2.15 -13.69
N GLU A 56 10.16 -3.44 -13.92
CA GLU A 56 10.04 -4.48 -12.91
C GLU A 56 10.56 -5.82 -13.39
N GLY A 57 11.09 -6.59 -12.43
CA GLY A 57 11.58 -7.94 -12.66
C GLY A 57 10.53 -8.82 -13.35
N PRO A 58 10.96 -9.80 -14.17
CA PRO A 58 10.11 -10.56 -15.07
C PRO A 58 8.94 -11.32 -14.40
N SER A 59 8.94 -11.46 -13.06
CA SER A 59 7.94 -12.19 -12.29
C SER A 59 6.99 -11.31 -11.45
N ALA A 60 7.12 -9.98 -11.47
CA ALA A 60 6.31 -9.08 -10.65
C ALA A 60 4.82 -9.12 -11.02
N TRP A 61 3.93 -9.24 -10.02
CA TRP A 61 2.49 -9.25 -10.26
C TRP A 61 1.92 -7.89 -10.68
N TRP A 62 2.52 -6.78 -10.25
CA TRP A 62 2.05 -5.43 -10.57
C TRP A 62 3.17 -4.40 -10.58
N SER A 63 2.93 -3.34 -11.39
CA SER A 63 3.79 -2.16 -11.51
C SER A 63 3.95 -1.35 -10.20
N ASP A 64 5.08 -0.69 -9.98
CA ASP A 64 5.30 0.28 -8.88
C ASP A 64 4.18 1.33 -8.85
N ARG A 65 3.75 1.78 -10.04
CA ARG A 65 2.64 2.72 -10.20
C ARG A 65 1.32 2.09 -9.77
N THR A 66 1.07 0.85 -10.16
CA THR A 66 -0.12 0.09 -9.77
C THR A 66 -0.13 -0.17 -8.26
N GLY A 67 1.00 -0.58 -7.68
CA GLY A 67 1.17 -0.74 -6.24
C GLY A 67 0.92 0.58 -5.49
N GLY A 68 1.42 1.69 -6.02
CA GLY A 68 1.14 3.03 -5.49
C GLY A 68 -0.35 3.41 -5.55
N LEU A 69 -1.04 3.08 -6.65
CA LEU A 69 -2.49 3.31 -6.78
C LEU A 69 -3.30 2.44 -5.81
N ILE A 70 -2.95 1.15 -5.69
CA ILE A 70 -3.58 0.22 -4.74
C ILE A 70 -3.39 0.73 -3.31
N GLY A 71 -2.16 1.13 -2.96
CA GLY A 71 -1.84 1.68 -1.64
C GLY A 71 -2.58 2.99 -1.36
N GLY A 72 -2.61 3.92 -2.32
CA GLY A 72 -3.26 5.22 -2.16
C GLY A 72 -4.79 5.12 -2.07
N LEU A 73 -5.42 4.40 -3.00
CA LEU A 73 -6.87 4.18 -2.98
C LEU A 73 -7.29 3.32 -1.80
N GLY A 74 -6.59 2.20 -1.58
CA GLY A 74 -6.83 1.31 -0.44
C GLY A 74 -6.71 2.06 0.88
N GLY A 75 -5.62 2.79 1.09
CA GLY A 75 -5.41 3.59 2.29
C GLY A 75 -6.48 4.65 2.52
N THR A 76 -6.95 5.32 1.47
CA THR A 76 -8.03 6.30 1.57
C THR A 76 -9.36 5.65 1.98
N ILE A 77 -9.72 4.53 1.35
CA ILE A 77 -10.96 3.80 1.66
C ILE A 77 -10.91 3.29 3.10
N PHE A 78 -9.82 2.62 3.50
CA PHE A 78 -9.68 2.12 4.87
C PHE A 78 -9.62 3.24 5.91
N GLY A 79 -8.99 4.38 5.59
CA GLY A 79 -8.99 5.56 6.44
C GLY A 79 -10.39 6.11 6.69
N CYS A 80 -11.20 6.26 5.63
CA CYS A 80 -12.59 6.70 5.73
C CYS A 80 -13.46 5.70 6.53
N LEU A 81 -13.28 4.39 6.30
CA LEU A 81 -13.99 3.35 7.05
C LEU A 81 -13.58 3.35 8.53
N ALA A 82 -12.29 3.52 8.84
CA ALA A 82 -11.80 3.60 10.21
C ALA A 82 -12.36 4.84 10.93
N ALA A 83 -12.42 5.99 10.26
CA ALA A 83 -13.04 7.19 10.81
C ALA A 83 -14.53 6.99 11.10
N LEU A 84 -15.27 6.38 10.16
CA LEU A 84 -16.69 6.06 10.34
C LEU A 84 -16.93 5.11 11.53
N VAL A 85 -16.12 4.05 11.64
CA VAL A 85 -16.13 3.10 12.77
C VAL A 85 -15.83 3.82 14.08
N GLY A 86 -14.83 4.70 14.10
CA GLY A 86 -14.46 5.47 15.28
C GLY A 86 -15.59 6.38 15.76
N VAL A 87 -16.25 7.11 14.85
CA VAL A 87 -17.37 8.00 15.18
C VAL A 87 -18.59 7.21 15.67
N LEU A 88 -19.03 6.19 14.91
CA LEU A 88 -20.23 5.41 15.28
C LEU A 88 -20.00 4.57 16.55
N GLY A 89 -18.81 3.99 16.68
CA GLY A 89 -18.38 3.27 17.88
C GLY A 89 -18.27 4.16 19.11
N GLY A 90 -17.72 5.36 18.95
CA GLY A 90 -17.61 6.36 20.02
C GLY A 90 -18.98 6.83 20.52
N LEU A 91 -19.92 7.03 19.59
CA LEU A 91 -21.31 7.42 19.88
C LEU A 91 -22.18 6.27 20.43
N GLY A 92 -21.67 5.03 20.45
CA GLY A 92 -22.46 3.88 20.88
C GLY A 92 -23.63 3.55 19.96
N LYS A 93 -23.60 3.99 18.70
CA LYS A 93 -24.65 3.73 17.69
C LYS A 93 -24.24 2.60 16.75
N ALA A 94 -25.22 2.06 16.03
CA ALA A 94 -25.04 1.13 14.91
C ALA A 94 -24.12 -0.08 15.18
N ARG A 95 -24.24 -0.69 16.37
CA ARG A 95 -23.41 -1.83 16.85
C ARG A 95 -23.17 -2.90 15.78
N ARG A 96 -24.23 -3.35 15.11
CA ARG A 96 -24.15 -4.42 14.09
C ARG A 96 -23.32 -4.00 12.87
N LEU A 97 -23.50 -2.77 12.38
CA LEU A 97 -22.75 -2.24 11.23
C LEU A 97 -21.26 -2.08 11.58
N VAL A 98 -20.97 -1.46 12.73
CA VAL A 98 -19.58 -1.23 13.17
C VAL A 98 -18.82 -2.54 13.36
N THR A 99 -19.44 -3.51 14.04
CA THR A 99 -18.84 -4.82 14.27
C THR A 99 -18.70 -5.64 12.99
N SER A 100 -19.68 -5.60 12.08
CA SER A 100 -19.56 -6.27 10.78
C SER A 100 -18.47 -5.66 9.91
N LEU A 101 -18.33 -4.33 9.93
CA LEU A 101 -17.33 -3.63 9.13
C LEU A 101 -15.91 -3.93 9.64
N LEU A 102 -15.71 -3.94 10.97
CA LEU A 102 -14.45 -4.37 11.57
C LEU A 102 -14.13 -5.83 11.30
N ALA A 103 -15.12 -6.73 11.36
CA ALA A 103 -14.92 -8.14 11.03
C ALA A 103 -14.54 -8.33 9.56
N ALA A 104 -15.20 -7.62 8.65
CA ALA A 104 -14.86 -7.64 7.22
C ALA A 104 -13.45 -7.11 6.95
N CYS A 105 -13.06 -5.99 7.59
CA CYS A 105 -11.71 -5.45 7.49
C CYS A 105 -10.67 -6.42 8.06
N CYS A 106 -10.96 -7.07 9.19
CA CYS A 106 -10.08 -8.07 9.78
C CYS A 106 -9.87 -9.27 8.84
N LEU A 107 -10.96 -9.79 8.25
CA LEU A 107 -10.90 -10.89 7.30
C LEU A 107 -10.10 -10.50 6.04
N PHE A 108 -10.33 -9.29 5.52
CA PHE A 108 -9.58 -8.77 4.39
C PHE A 108 -8.09 -8.65 4.71
N GLY A 109 -7.74 -8.17 5.90
CA GLY A 109 -6.36 -8.13 6.37
C GLY A 109 -5.71 -9.52 6.44
N VAL A 110 -6.45 -10.52 6.94
CA VAL A 110 -5.93 -11.89 7.10
C VAL A 110 -5.69 -12.51 5.73
N ALA A 111 -6.63 -12.31 4.80
CA ALA A 111 -6.47 -12.73 3.41
C ALA A 111 -5.25 -12.04 2.76
N GLY A 112 -5.11 -10.72 2.94
CA GLY A 112 -3.96 -9.97 2.44
C GLY A 112 -2.63 -10.49 2.99
N LEU A 113 -2.57 -10.80 4.29
CA LEU A 113 -1.38 -11.38 4.92
C LEU A 113 -1.07 -12.76 4.35
N ALA A 114 -2.08 -13.63 4.17
CA ALA A 114 -1.89 -14.95 3.56
C ALA A 114 -1.35 -14.84 2.13
N VAL A 115 -1.90 -13.93 1.32
CA VAL A 115 -1.41 -13.66 -0.04
C VAL A 115 0.02 -13.10 0.00
N GLY A 116 0.34 -12.22 0.95
CA GLY A 116 1.70 -11.69 1.13
C GLY A 116 2.71 -12.77 1.48
N VAL A 117 2.34 -13.74 2.33
CA VAL A 117 3.18 -14.91 2.65
C VAL A 117 3.38 -15.79 1.42
N ALA A 118 2.32 -16.04 0.64
CA ALA A 118 2.41 -16.80 -0.60
C ALA A 118 3.29 -16.11 -1.66
N ALA A 119 3.21 -14.78 -1.76
CA ALA A 119 4.06 -13.97 -2.63
C ALA A 119 5.55 -14.07 -2.22
N LEU A 120 5.82 -13.96 -0.92
CA LEU A 120 7.18 -14.13 -0.38
C LEU A 120 7.74 -15.53 -0.68
N ALA A 121 6.94 -16.57 -0.47
CA ALA A 121 7.32 -17.95 -0.76
C ALA A 121 7.55 -18.21 -2.27
N SER A 122 6.90 -17.44 -3.13
CA SER A 122 7.02 -17.52 -4.59
C SER A 122 8.14 -16.63 -5.16
N GLY A 123 8.97 -16.01 -4.30
CA GLY A 123 10.09 -15.15 -4.71
C GLY A 123 9.65 -13.83 -5.37
N GLN A 124 8.46 -13.33 -5.05
CA GLN A 124 7.99 -12.04 -5.56
C GLN A 124 8.88 -10.89 -5.07
N PRO A 125 9.03 -9.81 -5.86
CA PRO A 125 9.83 -8.65 -5.46
C PRO A 125 9.20 -7.90 -4.29
N TYR A 126 10.02 -7.09 -3.61
CA TYR A 126 9.63 -6.30 -2.42
C TYR A 126 8.35 -5.49 -2.63
N GLY A 127 8.17 -4.87 -3.80
CA GLY A 127 6.99 -4.07 -4.13
C GLY A 127 5.66 -4.84 -4.13
N VAL A 128 5.69 -6.18 -4.19
CA VAL A 128 4.50 -7.03 -4.19
C VAL A 128 4.21 -7.58 -2.80
N TYR A 129 5.16 -8.28 -2.18
CA TYR A 129 4.88 -8.95 -0.91
C TYR A 129 4.82 -7.99 0.28
N TYR A 130 5.63 -6.93 0.29
CA TYR A 130 5.76 -6.06 1.47
C TYR A 130 4.47 -5.28 1.78
N PRO A 131 3.79 -4.63 0.82
CA PRO A 131 2.53 -3.94 1.10
C PRO A 131 1.42 -4.90 1.58
N LEU A 132 1.39 -6.12 1.07
CA LEU A 132 0.41 -7.14 1.47
C LEU A 132 0.65 -7.63 2.90
N LEU A 133 1.90 -7.93 3.25
CA LEU A 133 2.26 -8.36 4.60
C LEU A 133 2.03 -7.23 5.62
N LEU A 134 2.52 -6.03 5.33
CA LEU A 134 2.41 -4.88 6.23
C LEU A 134 0.95 -4.43 6.36
N GLY A 135 0.29 -4.15 5.24
CA GLY A 135 -1.09 -3.69 5.23
C GLY A 135 -2.05 -4.74 5.78
N GLY A 136 -1.89 -5.99 5.36
CA GLY A 136 -2.68 -7.12 5.87
C GLY A 136 -2.49 -7.32 7.37
N GLY A 137 -1.24 -7.37 7.84
CA GLY A 137 -0.93 -7.56 9.26
C GLY A 137 -1.43 -6.43 10.14
N VAL A 138 -1.18 -5.18 9.76
CA VAL A 138 -1.67 -4.00 10.50
C VAL A 138 -3.19 -4.01 10.57
N LEU A 139 -3.87 -4.23 9.44
CA LEU A 139 -5.33 -4.24 9.39
C LEU A 139 -5.93 -5.37 10.24
N SER A 140 -5.39 -6.58 10.13
CA SER A 140 -5.84 -7.73 10.94
C SER A 140 -5.67 -7.51 12.43
N VAL A 141 -4.49 -7.05 12.86
CA VAL A 141 -4.19 -6.87 14.29
C VAL A 141 -5.06 -5.76 14.86
N ILE A 142 -5.12 -4.59 14.21
CA ILE A 142 -5.90 -3.46 14.70
C ILE A 142 -7.39 -3.82 14.78
N CYS A 143 -7.97 -4.34 13.69
CA CYS A 143 -9.38 -4.68 13.68
C CYS A 143 -9.69 -5.83 14.65
N GLY A 144 -8.84 -6.87 14.69
CA GLY A 144 -8.99 -8.01 15.59
C GLY A 144 -8.99 -7.62 17.06
N VAL A 145 -8.12 -6.69 17.46
CA VAL A 145 -8.08 -6.16 18.84
C VAL A 145 -9.25 -5.22 19.14
N LEU A 146 -9.69 -4.41 18.18
CA LEU A 146 -10.80 -3.45 18.38
C LEU A 146 -12.16 -4.11 18.54
N ILE A 147 -12.41 -5.26 17.89
CA ILE A 147 -13.69 -5.98 17.97
C ILE A 147 -14.11 -6.27 19.42
N PRO A 148 -13.33 -6.99 20.25
CA PRO A 148 -13.72 -7.29 21.63
C PRO A 148 -13.83 -6.03 22.49
N VAL A 149 -13.01 -5.01 22.25
CA VAL A 149 -13.07 -3.72 22.96
C VAL A 149 -14.40 -3.02 22.72
N LEU A 150 -14.82 -2.90 21.45
CA LEU A 150 -16.10 -2.29 21.10
C LEU A 150 -17.28 -3.09 21.61
N LEU A 151 -17.23 -4.43 21.51
CA LEU A 151 -18.30 -5.28 22.03
C LEU A 151 -18.53 -5.08 23.53
N ARG A 152 -17.46 -4.99 24.33
CA ARG A 152 -17.56 -4.68 25.76
C ARG A 152 -18.17 -3.30 26.00
N ARG A 153 -17.71 -2.29 25.25
CA ARG A 153 -18.21 -0.92 25.39
C ARG A 153 -19.71 -0.79 25.06
N TYR A 154 -20.18 -1.48 24.02
CA TYR A 154 -21.60 -1.52 23.70
C TYR A 154 -22.43 -2.17 24.82
N ALA A 155 -21.92 -3.26 25.41
CA ALA A 155 -22.60 -3.91 26.55
C ALA A 155 -22.69 -2.98 27.78
N GLU A 156 -21.64 -2.23 28.09
CA GLU A 156 -21.67 -1.24 29.18
C GLU A 156 -22.70 -0.13 28.95
N LEU A 157 -22.83 0.36 27.71
CA LEU A 157 -23.83 1.37 27.36
C LEU A 157 -25.26 0.83 27.47
N GLU A 158 -25.48 -0.43 27.07
CA GLU A 158 -26.77 -1.11 27.23
C GLU A 158 -27.13 -1.27 28.72
N LEU A 159 -26.17 -1.68 29.56
CA LEU A 159 -26.37 -1.81 31.01
C LEU A 159 -26.72 -0.47 31.69
N ARG A 160 -26.01 0.61 31.34
CA ARG A 160 -26.30 1.96 31.87
C ARG A 160 -27.70 2.43 31.48
N LYS A 161 -28.16 2.06 30.28
CA LYS A 161 -29.52 2.40 29.82
C LYS A 161 -30.58 1.67 30.63
N ILE A 162 -30.37 0.39 30.94
CA ILE A 162 -31.29 -0.39 31.77
C ILE A 162 -31.35 0.20 33.19
N GLN A 163 -30.20 0.46 33.80
CA GLN A 163 -30.12 1.07 35.15
C GLN A 163 -30.83 2.43 35.24
N ALA A 164 -30.74 3.25 34.20
CA ALA A 164 -31.42 4.54 34.15
C ALA A 164 -32.96 4.40 34.01
N MET A 165 -33.44 3.31 33.40
CA MET A 165 -34.87 3.01 33.31
C MET A 165 -35.44 2.45 34.61
N ASP A 166 -34.66 1.72 35.39
CA ASP A 166 -35.08 1.16 36.68
C ASP A 166 -35.08 2.21 37.82
N ALA A 167 -34.36 3.32 37.64
CA ALA A 167 -34.19 4.37 38.66
C ALA A 167 -35.19 5.54 38.54
N GLY A 168 -36.03 5.59 37.49
CA GLY A 168 -37.04 6.62 37.25
C GLY A 168 -38.45 6.07 37.33
#